data_AF-A0A1L9Q4I4-F1
#
_entry.id   AF-A0A1L9Q4I4-F1
#
_cell.length_a   1.000
_cell.length_b   1.000
_cell.length_c   1.000
_cell.angle_alpha   90.00
_cell.angle_beta   90.00
_cell.angle_gamma   90.00
#
_symmetry.space_group_name_H-M   'P 1'
#
loop_
_entity.id
_entity.type
_entity.pdbx_description
1 polymer ?
#
loop_
_entity_poly.entity_id
_entity_poly.type
_entity_poly.pdbx_seq_one_letter_code
_entity_poly.pdbx_strand_id
1 'polypeptide(L)'
;MPPKLRSKRPGRPRLDTANDASLTHDRRDQLRRAQKAYRLKKEAIFQNATSRAEKLEASMREASDEVIGLDNAAAEAQLHLSHPDIYARLQRLRGILTSDSNSMPSESPKEPAAHQIPSPDQIPNLEYPIPMAMPAREYTYSFQETRFSRRLQRYCLEHAYRLFTGSEPGSERDIYRVFRLVPCIRDREKTQPRFLELLNGGLHDPLEVSGLPFYTIGGAGMHYPDIDGLGRVVYPGNRRVPGRILGILPTADQSRGSKELLEVCGFGGVWFDSRDVEGYLKQNGVDVQGGLFPVVNTRGRTGYVLDVEGFFSNQIAVKPVEDHFVSVLPPTRMGDLADWAYGGNILAVAVSAAYATTTPGHHLYSICGHFVRPASPSSNLICRVERIRDTRTFQTRHLRLYQGEHLCLIATADFHIEESAELVRYSAHPHKPTSVGESNSKTETSEPGLYRNIDPFMDVRSLPTSSKSNHNIPDIVSTEQFRINGALPTEADQVAALAFYMDRGLAYIPANHAGRSLFDASACATLDFALRVATHRFDLGEWHTSEKRTCRAGNARALSEGGVFGGGRLLASMTQETILRPKREGPRI
;
A
#
# COMPACT_ATOMS: atom_id res chain seq x y z
N MET A 1 -69.03 31.99 -15.36
CA MET A 1 -68.16 31.30 -16.34
C MET A 1 -66.72 31.40 -15.88
N PRO A 2 -65.87 30.37 -16.05
CA PRO A 2 -65.90 28.97 -15.60
C PRO A 2 -65.05 28.74 -14.31
N PRO A 3 -65.02 27.52 -13.73
CA PRO A 3 -64.36 27.23 -12.44
C PRO A 3 -62.91 26.73 -12.56
N LYS A 4 -62.15 26.89 -11.46
CA LYS A 4 -60.77 26.43 -11.23
C LYS A 4 -60.67 24.90 -11.20
N LEU A 5 -59.68 24.31 -11.88
CA LEU A 5 -59.29 22.90 -11.73
C LEU A 5 -57.84 22.75 -11.29
N ARG A 6 -57.68 22.00 -10.19
CA ARG A 6 -56.44 21.63 -9.50
C ARG A 6 -55.69 20.50 -10.22
N SER A 7 -54.37 20.50 -9.99
CA SER A 7 -53.37 19.50 -10.37
C SER A 7 -53.69 18.06 -9.94
N LYS A 8 -53.43 17.09 -10.83
CA LYS A 8 -53.13 15.69 -10.45
C LYS A 8 -51.96 15.14 -11.30
N ARG A 9 -50.94 14.65 -10.60
CA ARG A 9 -49.80 13.89 -11.12
C ARG A 9 -50.28 12.51 -11.61
N PRO A 10 -49.74 11.93 -12.70
CA PRO A 10 -49.95 10.52 -13.02
C PRO A 10 -48.96 9.66 -12.22
N GLY A 11 -49.51 8.78 -11.40
CA GLY A 11 -48.78 7.78 -10.63
C GLY A 11 -48.28 6.61 -11.47
N ARG A 12 -47.24 5.96 -10.94
CA ARG A 12 -46.63 4.70 -11.38
C ARG A 12 -47.67 3.58 -11.51
N PRO A 13 -47.73 2.83 -12.63
CA PRO A 13 -48.59 1.64 -12.72
C PRO A 13 -48.06 0.51 -11.82
N ARG A 14 -48.96 -0.14 -11.09
CA ARG A 14 -48.70 -1.39 -10.36
C ARG A 14 -48.54 -2.53 -11.35
N LEU A 15 -47.49 -3.35 -11.14
CA LEU A 15 -47.31 -4.64 -11.79
C LEU A 15 -48.08 -5.68 -10.96
N ASP A 16 -49.17 -6.18 -11.51
CA ASP A 16 -49.81 -7.41 -11.03
C ASP A 16 -49.18 -8.62 -11.73
N THR A 17 -49.06 -9.68 -10.95
CA THR A 17 -48.43 -10.97 -11.25
C THR A 17 -49.19 -11.81 -12.28
N ALA A 18 -48.42 -12.62 -13.03
CA ALA A 18 -48.80 -13.79 -13.85
C ALA A 18 -49.36 -13.54 -15.27
N ASN A 19 -48.48 -13.57 -16.28
CA ASN A 19 -48.59 -14.45 -17.48
C ASN A 19 -47.51 -14.12 -18.54
N ASP A 20 -47.07 -15.16 -19.25
CA ASP A 20 -46.10 -15.13 -20.35
C ASP A 20 -46.28 -13.97 -21.34
N ALA A 21 -45.30 -13.07 -21.39
CA ALA A 21 -45.30 -11.95 -22.32
C ALA A 21 -44.69 -12.37 -23.67
N SER A 22 -45.53 -12.86 -24.58
CA SER A 22 -45.18 -12.89 -26.01
C SER A 22 -44.97 -11.45 -26.52
N LEU A 23 -43.73 -11.12 -26.93
CA LEU A 23 -43.40 -9.79 -27.46
C LEU A 23 -44.18 -9.54 -28.77
N THR A 24 -44.90 -8.43 -28.86
CA THR A 24 -45.67 -7.97 -30.03
C THR A 24 -44.79 -7.87 -31.29
N HIS A 25 -45.32 -8.24 -32.47
CA HIS A 25 -44.57 -8.34 -33.75
C HIS A 25 -43.78 -7.06 -34.09
N ASP A 26 -44.36 -5.89 -33.88
CA ASP A 26 -43.72 -4.59 -34.14
C ASP A 26 -42.46 -4.35 -33.31
N ARG A 27 -42.44 -4.83 -32.05
CA ARG A 27 -41.28 -4.66 -31.15
C ARG A 27 -40.10 -5.53 -31.59
N ARG A 28 -40.38 -6.69 -32.22
CA ARG A 28 -39.35 -7.57 -32.79
C ARG A 28 -38.72 -6.96 -34.04
N ASP A 29 -39.52 -6.32 -34.90
CA ASP A 29 -38.99 -5.67 -36.10
C ASP A 29 -38.19 -4.41 -35.78
N GLN A 30 -38.59 -3.66 -34.74
CA GLN A 30 -37.81 -2.54 -34.22
C GLN A 30 -36.45 -2.99 -33.64
N LEU A 31 -36.44 -4.11 -32.91
CA LEU A 31 -35.22 -4.71 -32.38
C LEU A 31 -34.28 -5.20 -33.52
N ARG A 32 -34.83 -5.80 -34.58
CA ARG A 32 -34.06 -6.25 -35.76
C ARG A 32 -33.41 -5.08 -36.49
N ARG A 33 -34.12 -3.96 -36.69
CA ARG A 33 -33.54 -2.75 -37.31
C ARG A 33 -32.44 -2.13 -36.45
N ALA A 34 -32.64 -2.07 -35.14
CA ALA A 34 -31.64 -1.57 -34.19
C ALA A 34 -30.39 -2.46 -34.18
N GLN A 35 -30.54 -3.79 -34.21
CA GLN A 35 -29.43 -4.73 -34.30
C GLN A 35 -28.67 -4.62 -35.63
N LYS A 36 -29.36 -4.40 -36.76
CA LYS A 36 -28.71 -4.18 -38.06
C LYS A 36 -27.90 -2.88 -38.08
N ALA A 37 -28.46 -1.79 -37.53
CA ALA A 37 -27.75 -0.51 -37.41
C ALA A 37 -26.53 -0.61 -36.47
N TYR A 38 -26.65 -1.35 -35.37
CA TYR A 38 -25.52 -1.62 -34.47
C TYR A 38 -24.40 -2.40 -35.16
N ARG A 39 -24.73 -3.44 -35.94
CA ARG A 39 -23.73 -4.21 -36.72
C ARG A 39 -23.01 -3.33 -37.73
N LEU A 40 -23.74 -2.52 -38.49
CA LEU A 40 -23.14 -1.61 -39.49
C LEU A 40 -22.20 -0.57 -38.84
N LYS A 41 -22.57 -0.02 -37.68
CA LYS A 41 -21.66 0.88 -36.93
C LYS A 41 -20.42 0.14 -36.43
N LYS A 42 -20.59 -1.06 -35.87
CA LYS A 42 -19.48 -1.90 -35.41
C LYS A 42 -18.50 -2.22 -36.54
N GLU A 43 -19.03 -2.52 -37.72
CA GLU A 43 -18.26 -2.81 -38.92
C GLU A 43 -17.50 -1.58 -39.43
N ALA A 44 -18.11 -0.40 -39.40
CA ALA A 44 -17.43 0.85 -39.78
C ALA A 44 -16.28 1.24 -38.83
N ILE A 45 -16.44 1.05 -37.51
CA ILE A 45 -15.35 1.29 -36.54
C ILE A 45 -14.23 0.29 -36.76
N PHE A 46 -14.58 -0.97 -36.99
CA PHE A 46 -13.60 -2.02 -37.26
C PHE A 46 -12.79 -1.69 -38.52
N GLN A 47 -13.45 -1.31 -39.62
CA GLN A 47 -12.76 -0.90 -40.85
C GLN A 47 -11.85 0.32 -40.65
N ASN A 48 -12.28 1.31 -39.85
CA ASN A 48 -11.45 2.47 -39.54
C ASN A 48 -10.22 2.09 -38.70
N ALA A 49 -10.40 1.24 -37.69
CA ALA A 49 -9.31 0.73 -36.86
C ALA A 49 -8.29 -0.06 -37.70
N THR A 50 -8.76 -0.93 -38.61
CA THR A 50 -7.90 -1.67 -39.54
C THR A 50 -7.12 -0.72 -40.46
N SER A 51 -7.79 0.26 -41.08
CA SER A 51 -7.11 1.24 -41.95
C SER A 51 -6.07 2.07 -41.20
N ARG A 52 -6.33 2.43 -39.94
CA ARG A 52 -5.36 3.13 -39.09
C ARG A 52 -4.18 2.24 -38.72
N ALA A 53 -4.41 0.95 -38.44
CA ALA A 53 -3.35 -0.01 -38.18
C ALA A 53 -2.44 -0.18 -39.41
N GLU A 54 -3.04 -0.37 -40.60
CA GLU A 54 -2.30 -0.45 -41.87
C GLU A 54 -1.45 0.81 -42.13
N LYS A 55 -2.00 2.00 -41.86
CA LYS A 55 -1.25 3.26 -41.99
C LYS A 55 -0.10 3.37 -40.98
N LEU A 56 -0.30 2.89 -39.76
CA LEU A 56 0.74 2.88 -38.72
C LEU A 56 1.87 1.91 -39.09
N GLU A 57 1.52 0.70 -39.55
CA GLU A 57 2.49 -0.29 -40.02
C GLU A 57 3.29 0.23 -41.22
N ALA A 58 2.64 0.88 -42.19
CA ALA A 58 3.34 1.50 -43.31
C ALA A 58 4.31 2.60 -42.85
N SER A 59 3.88 3.47 -41.93
CA SER A 59 4.74 4.53 -41.37
C SER A 59 5.91 3.97 -40.57
N MET A 60 5.71 2.85 -39.87
CA MET A 60 6.75 2.19 -39.09
C MET A 60 7.78 1.51 -40.00
N ARG A 61 7.35 0.93 -41.14
CA ARG A 61 8.27 0.42 -42.17
C ARG A 61 9.12 1.52 -42.77
N GLU A 62 8.51 2.63 -43.17
CA GLU A 62 9.23 3.79 -43.72
C GLU A 62 10.26 4.35 -42.72
N ALA A 63 9.89 4.47 -41.44
CA ALA A 63 10.81 4.90 -40.40
C ALA A 63 11.96 3.89 -40.16
N SER A 64 11.68 2.59 -40.28
CA SER A 64 12.71 1.55 -40.19
C SER A 64 13.70 1.64 -41.36
N ASP A 65 13.21 1.86 -42.57
CA ASP A 65 14.04 1.98 -43.78
C ASP A 65 14.96 3.21 -43.70
N GLU A 66 14.45 4.35 -43.23
CA GLU A 66 15.24 5.57 -43.03
C GLU A 66 16.33 5.39 -41.96
N VAL A 67 16.03 4.68 -40.87
CA VAL A 67 17.03 4.39 -39.82
C VAL A 67 18.11 3.45 -40.33
N ILE A 68 17.75 2.45 -41.14
CA ILE A 68 18.73 1.57 -41.80
C ILE A 68 19.61 2.38 -42.76
N GLY A 69 19.01 3.30 -43.54
CA GLY A 69 19.75 4.22 -44.41
C GLY A 69 20.74 5.11 -43.64
N LEU A 70 20.30 5.66 -42.51
CA LEU A 70 21.14 6.48 -41.63
C LEU A 70 22.28 5.67 -40.98
N ASP A 71 22.02 4.41 -40.61
CA ASP A 71 23.05 3.52 -40.05
C ASP A 71 24.15 3.22 -41.07
N ASN A 72 23.77 2.96 -42.32
CA ASN A 72 24.72 2.76 -43.41
C ASN A 72 25.55 4.03 -43.66
N ALA A 73 24.91 5.20 -43.74
CA ALA A 73 25.62 6.47 -43.90
C ALA A 73 26.56 6.79 -42.72
N ALA A 74 26.16 6.47 -41.48
CA ALA A 74 26.99 6.64 -40.30
C ALA A 74 28.18 5.67 -40.28
N ALA A 75 28.01 4.44 -40.78
CA ALA A 75 29.09 3.48 -40.94
C ALA A 75 30.10 3.95 -41.99
N GLU A 76 29.63 4.42 -43.16
CA GLU A 76 30.47 4.98 -44.22
C GLU A 76 31.26 6.22 -43.76
N ALA A 77 30.63 7.09 -42.97
CA ALA A 77 31.27 8.27 -42.38
C ALA A 77 32.18 7.94 -41.18
N GLN A 78 32.37 6.67 -40.84
CA GLN A 78 33.18 6.19 -39.71
C GLN A 78 32.79 6.85 -38.37
N LEU A 79 31.48 7.08 -38.15
CA LEU A 79 30.99 7.76 -36.96
C LEU A 79 31.32 7.00 -35.67
N HIS A 80 31.53 5.69 -35.77
CA HIS A 80 31.99 4.84 -34.66
C HIS A 80 33.37 5.23 -34.11
N LEU A 81 34.23 5.87 -34.92
CA LEU A 81 35.56 6.33 -34.50
C LEU A 81 35.51 7.79 -34.03
N SER A 82 34.77 8.64 -34.73
CA SER A 82 34.74 10.08 -34.43
C SER A 82 33.80 10.44 -33.28
N HIS A 83 32.64 9.79 -33.19
CA HIS A 83 31.59 10.08 -32.20
C HIS A 83 30.91 8.78 -31.72
N PRO A 84 31.63 7.96 -30.93
CA PRO A 84 31.19 6.60 -30.54
C PRO A 84 29.85 6.58 -29.79
N ASP A 85 29.55 7.61 -28.98
CA ASP A 85 28.28 7.69 -28.25
C ASP A 85 27.07 7.89 -29.17
N ILE A 86 27.23 8.63 -30.27
CA ILE A 86 26.18 8.86 -31.27
C ILE A 86 25.93 7.55 -32.03
N TYR A 87 27.00 6.89 -32.44
CA TYR A 87 26.92 5.60 -33.13
C TYR A 87 26.26 4.51 -32.24
N ALA A 88 26.60 4.44 -30.95
CA ALA A 88 25.99 3.51 -30.01
C ALA A 88 24.50 3.77 -29.73
N ARG A 89 24.04 5.03 -29.86
CA ARG A 89 22.60 5.35 -29.78
C ARG A 89 21.86 4.97 -31.07
N LEU A 90 22.48 5.13 -32.23
CA LEU A 90 21.92 4.73 -33.53
C LEU A 90 21.74 3.20 -33.60
N GLN A 91 22.74 2.43 -33.15
CA GLN A 91 22.67 0.97 -33.10
C GLN A 91 21.56 0.46 -32.16
N ARG A 92 21.34 1.12 -31.03
CA ARG A 92 20.20 0.81 -30.14
C ARG A 92 18.86 1.10 -30.80
N LEU A 93 18.76 2.20 -31.55
CA LEU A 93 17.53 2.61 -32.23
C LEU A 93 17.16 1.61 -33.34
N ARG A 94 18.16 1.14 -34.10
CA ARG A 94 18.00 0.03 -35.05
C ARG A 94 17.49 -1.25 -34.37
N GLY A 95 18.08 -1.64 -33.24
CA GLY A 95 17.66 -2.84 -32.50
C GLY A 95 16.20 -2.84 -32.04
N ILE A 96 15.66 -1.66 -31.70
CA ILE A 96 14.24 -1.49 -31.30
C ILE A 96 13.30 -1.64 -32.50
N LEU A 97 13.70 -1.16 -33.68
CA LEU A 97 12.86 -1.19 -34.88
C LEU A 97 12.88 -2.57 -35.57
N THR A 98 13.93 -3.36 -35.38
CA THR A 98 14.09 -4.69 -36.00
C THR A 98 13.72 -5.86 -35.08
N SER A 99 13.38 -5.64 -33.81
CA SER A 99 12.98 -6.72 -32.92
C SER A 99 11.57 -7.21 -33.27
N ASP A 100 11.47 -8.41 -33.83
CA ASP A 100 10.20 -9.06 -34.20
C ASP A 100 9.23 -9.12 -33.01
N SER A 101 8.15 -8.35 -33.10
CA SER A 101 7.01 -8.39 -32.20
C SER A 101 6.15 -9.63 -32.50
N ASN A 102 6.60 -10.80 -32.07
CA ASN A 102 5.80 -12.02 -32.12
C ASN A 102 5.55 -12.55 -30.70
N SER A 103 4.76 -11.80 -29.93
CA SER A 103 3.93 -12.32 -28.82
C SER A 103 3.24 -11.16 -28.09
N MET A 104 1.96 -10.91 -28.35
CA MET A 104 0.98 -10.52 -27.33
C MET A 104 -0.46 -10.69 -27.87
N PRO A 105 -1.45 -11.02 -27.01
CA PRO A 105 -2.78 -11.46 -27.42
C PRO A 105 -3.73 -10.30 -27.76
N SER A 106 -4.70 -10.59 -28.63
CA SER A 106 -5.70 -9.65 -29.14
C SER A 106 -6.80 -9.31 -28.11
N GLU A 107 -6.95 -8.03 -27.76
CA GLU A 107 -8.20 -7.48 -27.21
C GLU A 107 -8.76 -6.39 -28.13
N SER A 108 -10.08 -6.46 -28.38
CA SER A 108 -10.78 -5.63 -29.36
C SER A 108 -11.25 -4.28 -28.79
N PRO A 109 -11.31 -3.18 -29.56
CA PRO A 109 -11.61 -1.85 -29.03
C PRO A 109 -13.12 -1.61 -28.80
N LYS A 110 -13.48 -0.97 -27.68
CA LYS A 110 -14.81 -0.38 -27.42
C LYS A 110 -14.83 1.12 -27.78
N GLU A 111 -15.93 1.57 -28.38
CA GLU A 111 -16.25 2.95 -28.78
C GLU A 111 -16.47 3.91 -27.59
N PRO A 112 -16.32 5.24 -27.75
CA PRO A 112 -16.27 6.21 -26.66
C PRO A 112 -17.67 6.65 -26.21
N ALA A 113 -17.92 6.62 -24.90
CA ALA A 113 -19.07 7.23 -24.25
C ALA A 113 -18.64 8.47 -23.45
N ALA A 114 -19.56 9.44 -23.36
CA ALA A 114 -19.41 10.75 -22.78
C ALA A 114 -18.81 10.77 -21.37
N HIS A 115 -18.00 11.81 -21.11
CA HIS A 115 -17.25 12.06 -19.88
C HIS A 115 -18.03 11.78 -18.60
N GLN A 116 -17.67 10.68 -17.93
CA GLN A 116 -17.91 10.41 -16.52
C GLN A 116 -16.54 10.26 -15.85
N ILE A 117 -16.43 10.80 -14.63
CA ILE A 117 -15.27 10.66 -13.75
C ILE A 117 -14.99 9.14 -13.58
N PRO A 118 -13.74 8.66 -13.71
CA PRO A 118 -13.48 7.22 -13.65
C PRO A 118 -13.83 6.68 -12.26
N SER A 119 -14.50 5.53 -12.24
CA SER A 119 -14.58 4.69 -11.04
C SER A 119 -13.17 4.18 -10.67
N PRO A 120 -12.91 3.82 -9.40
CA PRO A 120 -11.57 3.48 -8.89
C PRO A 120 -10.85 2.32 -9.61
N ASP A 121 -11.57 1.52 -10.39
CA ASP A 121 -11.08 0.27 -11.00
C ASP A 121 -10.33 0.44 -12.34
N GLN A 122 -9.98 1.67 -12.75
CA GLN A 122 -9.30 1.95 -14.03
C GLN A 122 -7.99 2.74 -13.89
N ILE A 123 -7.28 2.59 -12.78
CA ILE A 123 -5.91 3.12 -12.64
C ILE A 123 -4.94 2.04 -13.15
N PRO A 124 -4.14 2.28 -14.19
CA PRO A 124 -3.06 1.36 -14.55
C PRO A 124 -2.10 1.24 -13.36
N ASN A 125 -1.76 0.01 -12.96
CA ASN A 125 -0.68 -0.25 -12.01
C ASN A 125 0.63 0.31 -12.60
N LEU A 126 0.98 1.54 -12.24
CA LEU A 126 2.34 2.05 -12.37
C LEU A 126 3.02 1.72 -11.05
N GLU A 127 3.91 0.72 -11.05
CA GLU A 127 4.84 0.50 -9.94
C GLU A 127 5.74 1.75 -9.81
N TYR A 128 5.56 2.51 -8.73
CA TYR A 128 6.46 3.62 -8.41
C TYR A 128 7.47 3.14 -7.36
N PRO A 129 8.78 3.36 -7.57
CA PRO A 129 9.77 3.02 -6.56
C PRO A 129 9.53 3.83 -5.27
N ILE A 130 9.49 3.12 -4.15
CA ILE A 130 9.36 3.70 -2.81
C ILE A 130 10.57 4.63 -2.56
N PRO A 131 10.37 5.91 -2.20
CA PRO A 131 11.49 6.81 -1.96
C PRO A 131 12.40 6.35 -0.83
N MET A 132 13.72 6.45 -1.06
CA MET A 132 14.74 6.26 -0.03
C MET A 132 14.58 7.25 1.14
N ALA A 133 15.01 6.89 2.34
CA ALA A 133 15.04 7.81 3.48
C ALA A 133 15.99 8.98 3.21
N MET A 134 15.67 10.19 3.70
CA MET A 134 16.61 11.33 3.63
C MET A 134 17.87 11.02 4.46
N PRO A 135 19.06 11.48 4.03
CA PRO A 135 20.24 11.47 4.88
C PRO A 135 19.96 12.20 6.21
N ALA A 136 20.38 11.61 7.34
CA ALA A 136 20.10 12.10 8.69
C ALA A 136 20.57 13.55 9.01
N ARG A 137 21.26 14.22 8.08
CA ARG A 137 21.75 15.60 8.22
C ARG A 137 20.76 16.65 7.72
N GLU A 138 19.71 16.26 6.99
CA GLU A 138 18.70 17.15 6.44
C GLU A 138 17.36 16.91 7.17
N TYR A 139 17.17 17.62 8.28
CA TYR A 139 15.92 17.57 9.06
C TYR A 139 14.82 18.36 8.35
N THR A 140 13.63 17.78 8.24
CA THR A 140 12.43 18.50 7.78
C THR A 140 11.41 18.60 8.91
N TYR A 141 10.59 19.65 8.89
CA TYR A 141 9.53 19.87 9.88
C TYR A 141 8.25 19.05 9.62
N SER A 142 8.34 17.95 8.85
CA SER A 142 7.19 17.13 8.45
C SER A 142 6.37 16.58 9.62
N PHE A 143 7.04 16.25 10.72
CA PHE A 143 6.40 15.79 11.97
C PHE A 143 5.62 16.88 12.72
N GLN A 144 5.87 18.16 12.44
CA GLN A 144 5.17 19.28 13.08
C GLN A 144 3.95 19.75 12.28
N GLU A 145 3.79 19.29 11.04
CA GLU A 145 2.72 19.71 10.15
C GLU A 145 1.36 19.16 10.59
N THR A 146 0.45 20.07 10.98
CA THR A 146 -0.86 19.73 11.54
C THR A 146 -1.88 19.38 10.48
N ARG A 147 -1.79 19.99 9.30
CA ARG A 147 -2.75 19.82 8.19
C ARG A 147 -2.27 18.78 7.18
N PHE A 148 -3.16 17.86 6.76
CA PHE A 148 -2.84 16.80 5.81
C PHE A 148 -2.26 17.31 4.48
N SER A 149 -2.92 18.28 3.84
CA SER A 149 -2.44 18.86 2.58
C SER A 149 -1.03 19.42 2.70
N ARG A 150 -0.68 20.01 3.85
CA ARG A 150 0.64 20.57 4.12
C ARG A 150 1.68 19.48 4.38
N ARG A 151 1.32 18.43 5.13
CA ARG A 151 2.14 17.20 5.28
C ARG A 151 2.45 16.59 3.92
N LEU A 152 1.43 16.39 3.10
CA LEU A 152 1.56 15.81 1.76
C LEU A 152 2.44 16.68 0.86
N GLN A 153 2.24 18.00 0.87
CA GLN A 153 3.07 18.94 0.10
C GLN A 153 4.55 18.86 0.51
N ARG A 154 4.84 18.81 1.81
CA ARG A 154 6.23 18.66 2.30
C ARG A 154 6.82 17.30 1.93
N TYR A 155 6.04 16.23 2.04
CA TYR A 155 6.47 14.90 1.59
C TYR A 155 6.81 14.88 0.09
N CYS A 156 5.98 15.52 -0.74
CA CYS A 156 6.25 15.69 -2.17
C CYS A 156 7.54 16.50 -2.42
N LEU A 157 7.80 17.55 -1.65
CA LEU A 157 9.04 18.33 -1.73
C LEU A 157 10.28 17.50 -1.38
N GLU A 158 10.20 16.69 -0.32
CA GLU A 158 11.27 15.79 0.07
C GLU A 158 11.53 14.75 -1.03
N HIS A 159 10.46 14.15 -1.56
CA HIS A 159 10.57 13.19 -2.66
C HIS A 159 11.21 13.82 -3.89
N ALA A 160 10.76 15.02 -4.27
CA ALA A 160 11.32 15.78 -5.37
C ALA A 160 12.81 16.09 -5.16
N TYR A 161 13.21 16.51 -3.96
CA TYR A 161 14.60 16.77 -3.65
C TYR A 161 15.47 15.51 -3.76
N ARG A 162 15.01 14.36 -3.24
CA ARG A 162 15.73 13.08 -3.37
C ARG A 162 15.88 12.66 -4.82
N LEU A 163 14.81 12.77 -5.61
CA LEU A 163 14.85 12.49 -7.05
C LEU A 163 15.86 13.40 -7.75
N PHE A 164 15.96 14.66 -7.30
CA PHE A 164 16.86 15.65 -7.88
C PHE A 164 18.33 15.50 -7.46
N THR A 165 18.61 15.01 -6.24
CA THR A 165 19.99 14.84 -5.72
C THR A 165 20.54 13.42 -5.88
N GLY A 166 19.68 12.42 -6.11
CA GLY A 166 20.06 11.03 -6.35
C GLY A 166 21.01 10.87 -7.54
N SER A 167 21.93 9.91 -7.43
CA SER A 167 22.98 9.62 -8.42
C SER A 167 22.77 8.29 -9.18
N GLU A 168 21.56 7.71 -9.14
CA GLU A 168 21.33 6.39 -9.75
C GLU A 168 21.17 6.43 -11.29
N PRO A 169 21.77 5.47 -12.02
CA PRO A 169 21.63 5.35 -13.47
C PRO A 169 20.20 4.93 -13.85
N GLY A 170 19.42 5.88 -14.35
CA GLY A 170 17.98 5.73 -14.66
C GLY A 170 17.16 6.96 -14.25
N SER A 171 17.65 7.69 -13.24
CA SER A 171 17.02 8.90 -12.66
C SER A 171 16.73 10.02 -13.66
N GLU A 172 17.47 10.12 -14.77
CA GLU A 172 17.27 11.20 -15.75
C GLU A 172 15.87 11.20 -16.36
N ARG A 173 15.28 10.04 -16.67
CA ARG A 173 13.93 9.96 -17.23
C ARG A 173 12.88 10.44 -16.23
N ASP A 174 13.02 10.06 -14.98
CA ASP A 174 12.10 10.45 -13.91
C ASP A 174 12.25 11.92 -13.54
N ILE A 175 13.49 12.44 -13.51
CA ILE A 175 13.79 13.86 -13.36
C ILE A 175 13.09 14.64 -14.47
N TYR A 176 13.22 14.23 -15.74
CA TYR A 176 12.51 14.90 -16.82
C TYR A 176 11.00 14.80 -16.66
N ARG A 177 10.46 13.63 -16.30
CA ARG A 177 9.02 13.45 -16.07
C ARG A 177 8.48 14.39 -15.00
N VAL A 178 9.11 14.45 -13.84
CA VAL A 178 8.64 15.20 -12.66
C VAL A 178 8.83 16.70 -12.82
N PHE A 179 9.94 17.14 -13.44
CA PHE A 179 10.34 18.54 -13.46
C PHE A 179 10.25 19.24 -14.82
N ARG A 180 9.53 18.63 -15.77
CA ARG A 180 9.29 19.11 -17.14
C ARG A 180 8.83 20.57 -17.25
N LEU A 181 8.28 21.15 -16.19
CA LEU A 181 7.73 22.50 -16.18
C LEU A 181 8.60 23.53 -15.45
N VAL A 182 9.79 23.11 -15.00
CA VAL A 182 10.71 23.93 -14.21
C VAL A 182 12.00 24.16 -15.00
N PRO A 183 12.18 25.32 -15.68
CA PRO A 183 13.32 25.61 -16.56
C PRO A 183 14.69 25.49 -15.89
N CYS A 184 14.78 25.75 -14.58
CA CYS A 184 16.03 25.81 -13.84
C CYS A 184 16.61 24.44 -13.48
N ILE A 185 15.93 23.31 -13.78
CA ILE A 185 16.45 21.99 -13.40
C ILE A 185 17.79 21.62 -14.06
N ARG A 186 18.15 22.30 -15.15
CA ARG A 186 19.45 22.11 -15.82
C ARG A 186 20.64 22.62 -15.01
N ASP A 187 20.40 23.48 -14.02
CA ASP A 187 21.43 24.07 -13.18
C ASP A 187 21.24 23.59 -11.73
N ARG A 188 22.02 22.55 -11.38
CA ARG A 188 21.95 21.92 -10.04
C ARG A 188 22.35 22.88 -8.92
N GLU A 189 23.34 23.72 -9.18
CA GLU A 189 23.86 24.70 -8.21
C GLU A 189 22.83 25.78 -7.87
N LYS A 190 21.93 26.14 -8.78
CA LYS A 190 20.85 27.11 -8.52
C LYS A 190 19.59 26.50 -7.93
N THR A 191 19.30 25.25 -8.23
CA THR A 191 18.03 24.60 -7.85
C THR A 191 18.11 23.95 -6.47
N GLN A 192 19.27 23.37 -6.13
CA GLN A 192 19.46 22.71 -4.84
C GLN A 192 19.27 23.64 -3.63
N PRO A 193 19.81 24.89 -3.60
CA PRO A 193 19.59 25.79 -2.48
C PRO A 193 18.12 26.14 -2.25
N ARG A 194 17.31 26.23 -3.32
CA ARG A 194 15.87 26.53 -3.23
C ARG A 194 15.08 25.37 -2.64
N PHE A 195 15.43 24.13 -2.99
CA PHE A 195 14.83 22.97 -2.33
C PHE A 195 15.15 22.96 -0.84
N LEU A 196 16.41 23.20 -0.48
CA LEU A 196 16.83 23.27 0.92
C LEU A 196 16.11 24.39 1.68
N GLU A 197 15.92 25.56 1.07
CA GLU A 197 15.14 26.66 1.65
C GLU A 197 13.70 26.22 1.97
N LEU A 198 13.01 25.59 1.02
CA LEU A 198 11.64 25.09 1.23
C LEU A 198 11.57 23.97 2.28
N LEU A 199 12.54 23.05 2.27
CA LEU A 199 12.58 21.93 3.21
C LEU A 199 12.91 22.36 4.64
N ASN A 200 13.78 23.37 4.78
CA ASN A 200 14.16 23.96 6.07
C ASN A 200 13.12 24.95 6.61
N GLY A 201 12.12 25.35 5.80
CA GLY A 201 11.01 26.19 6.25
C GLY A 201 10.21 25.52 7.37
N GLY A 202 9.90 26.28 8.41
CA GLY A 202 9.14 25.87 9.58
C GLY A 202 7.63 25.73 9.35
N LEU A 203 6.87 25.64 10.45
CA LEU A 203 5.43 25.36 10.44
C LEU A 203 4.60 26.38 9.66
N HIS A 204 5.01 27.65 9.66
CA HIS A 204 4.26 28.74 9.03
C HIS A 204 4.90 29.25 7.74
N ASP A 205 6.09 28.74 7.40
CA ASP A 205 6.80 29.19 6.23
C ASP A 205 6.15 28.65 4.95
N PRO A 206 6.15 29.42 3.84
CA PRO A 206 5.65 28.93 2.57
C PRO A 206 6.42 27.69 2.09
N LEU A 207 5.68 26.68 1.62
CA LEU A 207 6.24 25.51 0.91
C LEU A 207 6.25 25.71 -0.61
N GLU A 208 6.10 26.96 -1.04
CA GLU A 208 6.09 27.38 -2.44
C GLU A 208 6.93 28.65 -2.58
N VAL A 209 7.58 28.79 -3.74
CA VAL A 209 8.31 30.02 -4.07
C VAL A 209 7.32 31.02 -4.65
N SER A 210 7.01 32.08 -3.91
CA SER A 210 5.99 33.09 -4.26
C SER A 210 6.20 33.74 -5.64
N GLY A 211 7.46 33.86 -6.09
CA GLY A 211 7.81 34.40 -7.42
C GLY A 211 7.58 33.44 -8.59
N LEU A 212 7.32 32.16 -8.34
CA LEU A 212 7.09 31.15 -9.39
C LEU A 212 5.60 30.98 -9.69
N PRO A 213 5.24 30.65 -10.95
CA PRO A 213 3.85 30.44 -11.32
C PRO A 213 3.31 29.12 -10.75
N PHE A 214 2.05 29.14 -10.30
CA PHE A 214 1.32 27.93 -9.96
C PHE A 214 0.62 27.40 -11.23
N TYR A 215 1.05 26.24 -11.71
CA TYR A 215 0.49 25.68 -12.94
C TYR A 215 -0.80 24.87 -12.67
N THR A 216 -1.92 25.32 -13.22
CA THR A 216 -3.24 24.72 -13.00
C THR A 216 -3.52 23.58 -13.99
N ILE A 217 -2.55 22.67 -14.13
CA ILE A 217 -2.63 21.50 -15.02
C ILE A 217 -3.83 20.67 -14.59
N GLY A 218 -4.67 20.23 -15.53
CA GLY A 218 -5.81 19.36 -15.23
C GLY A 218 -6.78 19.88 -14.16
N GLY A 219 -6.77 21.18 -13.86
CA GLY A 219 -7.56 21.79 -12.79
C GLY A 219 -6.91 21.80 -11.40
N ALA A 220 -5.65 21.40 -11.26
CA ALA A 220 -4.95 21.41 -9.97
C ALA A 220 -5.02 22.79 -9.28
N GLY A 221 -5.30 22.79 -7.98
CA GLY A 221 -5.55 23.94 -7.12
C GLY A 221 -6.95 24.55 -7.25
N MET A 222 -7.88 23.93 -8.00
CA MET A 222 -9.21 24.50 -8.28
C MET A 222 -10.39 23.62 -7.85
N HIS A 223 -10.15 22.35 -7.57
CA HIS A 223 -11.23 21.40 -7.32
C HIS A 223 -11.76 21.54 -5.89
N TYR A 224 -10.87 21.77 -4.91
CA TYR A 224 -11.22 21.95 -3.49
C TYR A 224 -10.46 23.13 -2.88
N PRO A 225 -10.78 24.38 -3.29
CA PRO A 225 -10.12 25.57 -2.77
C PRO A 225 -10.47 25.84 -1.29
N ASP A 226 -9.55 26.49 -0.58
CA ASP A 226 -9.76 26.87 0.81
C ASP A 226 -10.80 27.98 0.94
N ILE A 227 -11.36 28.13 2.15
CA ILE A 227 -12.29 29.20 2.47
C ILE A 227 -11.65 30.06 3.57
N ASP A 228 -11.54 31.36 3.33
CA ASP A 228 -11.01 32.30 4.32
C ASP A 228 -11.97 32.48 5.51
N GLY A 229 -11.51 33.15 6.58
CA GLY A 229 -12.34 33.43 7.76
C GLY A 229 -13.59 34.29 7.49
N LEU A 230 -13.75 34.79 6.27
CA LEU A 230 -14.89 35.59 5.79
C LEU A 230 -15.78 34.79 4.82
N GLY A 231 -15.55 33.48 4.67
CA GLY A 231 -16.37 32.61 3.83
C GLY A 231 -16.04 32.70 2.33
N ARG A 232 -14.96 33.36 1.93
CA ARG A 232 -14.58 33.51 0.52
C ARG A 232 -13.59 32.44 0.09
N VAL A 233 -13.76 32.00 -1.14
CA VAL A 233 -12.90 30.99 -1.74
C VAL A 233 -11.51 31.57 -2.04
N VAL A 234 -10.48 30.90 -1.54
CA VAL A 234 -9.07 31.24 -1.72
C VAL A 234 -8.45 30.24 -2.70
N TYR A 235 -8.07 30.74 -3.87
CA TYR A 235 -7.33 29.99 -4.86
C TYR A 235 -5.83 30.26 -4.77
N PRO A 236 -4.97 29.36 -5.27
CA PRO A 236 -3.54 29.64 -5.39
C PRO A 236 -3.24 30.97 -6.09
N GLY A 237 -2.19 31.65 -5.63
CA GLY A 237 -1.68 32.88 -6.26
C GLY A 237 -0.86 32.58 -7.52
N ASN A 238 -0.63 33.60 -8.36
CA ASN A 238 0.24 33.54 -9.55
C ASN A 238 -0.08 32.35 -10.51
N ARG A 239 -1.37 32.02 -10.66
CA ARG A 239 -1.85 30.92 -11.51
C ARG A 239 -1.55 31.17 -12.98
N ARG A 240 -0.99 30.17 -13.66
CA ARG A 240 -0.70 30.24 -15.10
C ARG A 240 -0.96 28.90 -15.78
N VAL A 241 -1.20 28.97 -17.09
CA VAL A 241 -1.07 27.80 -17.96
C VAL A 241 0.40 27.67 -18.39
N PRO A 242 1.00 26.47 -18.41
CA PRO A 242 2.36 26.30 -18.89
C PRO A 242 2.54 26.80 -20.33
N GLY A 243 3.39 27.82 -20.51
CA GLY A 243 3.74 28.35 -21.84
C GLY A 243 4.88 27.58 -22.52
N ARG A 244 5.62 26.76 -21.77
CA ARG A 244 6.75 25.96 -22.25
C ARG A 244 6.85 24.66 -21.44
N ILE A 245 7.09 23.56 -22.12
CA ILE A 245 7.31 22.23 -21.53
C ILE A 245 8.69 21.75 -21.96
N LEU A 246 9.53 21.31 -21.04
CA LEU A 246 10.90 20.85 -21.30
C LEU A 246 10.90 19.37 -21.72
N GLY A 247 11.58 19.04 -22.81
CA GLY A 247 11.75 17.66 -23.27
C GLY A 247 12.13 17.59 -24.74
N ILE A 248 12.54 16.40 -25.21
CA ILE A 248 12.67 16.12 -26.64
C ILE A 248 11.24 15.92 -27.17
N LEU A 249 10.63 16.98 -27.69
CA LEU A 249 9.43 16.84 -28.52
C LEU A 249 9.87 16.20 -29.85
N PRO A 250 9.12 15.23 -30.41
CA PRO A 250 9.33 14.81 -31.79
C PRO A 250 9.29 16.07 -32.66
N THR A 251 10.28 16.25 -33.53
CA THR A 251 10.41 17.41 -34.42
C THR A 251 9.31 17.42 -35.47
N ALA A 252 8.10 17.82 -35.06
CA ALA A 252 7.01 18.35 -35.87
C ALA A 252 5.96 18.91 -34.89
N ASP A 253 5.29 19.99 -35.24
CA ASP A 253 4.21 20.65 -34.49
C ASP A 253 4.60 21.52 -33.27
N GLN A 254 5.15 22.70 -33.57
CA GLN A 254 4.95 23.89 -32.73
C GLN A 254 3.56 24.55 -32.95
N SER A 255 2.67 23.89 -33.69
CA SER A 255 1.33 24.37 -34.10
C SER A 255 0.19 23.90 -33.17
N ARG A 256 0.44 22.96 -32.24
CA ARG A 256 -0.58 22.38 -31.36
C ARG A 256 -0.86 23.25 -30.13
N GLY A 257 -2.12 23.29 -29.70
CA GLY A 257 -2.53 24.02 -28.50
C GLY A 257 -1.91 23.44 -27.22
N SER A 258 -1.71 24.28 -26.20
CA SER A 258 -1.04 23.91 -24.93
C SER A 258 -1.63 22.67 -24.25
N LYS A 259 -2.91 22.37 -24.46
CA LYS A 259 -3.60 21.20 -23.89
C LYS A 259 -3.14 19.87 -24.52
N GLU A 260 -2.97 19.83 -25.84
CA GLU A 260 -2.49 18.64 -26.56
C GLU A 260 -1.01 18.36 -26.26
N LEU A 261 -0.22 19.42 -26.10
CA LEU A 261 1.19 19.30 -25.68
C LEU A 261 1.32 18.73 -24.27
N LEU A 262 0.45 19.13 -23.33
CA LEU A 262 0.39 18.55 -21.99
C LEU A 262 0.01 17.07 -22.05
N GLU A 263 -0.96 16.70 -22.87
CA GLU A 263 -1.39 15.31 -23.05
C GLU A 263 -0.26 14.41 -23.60
N VAL A 264 0.43 14.85 -24.65
CA VAL A 264 1.60 14.15 -25.22
C VAL A 264 2.74 14.01 -24.20
N CYS A 265 2.90 14.99 -23.29
CA CYS A 265 3.92 14.96 -22.24
C CYS A 265 3.50 14.18 -20.99
N GLY A 266 2.35 13.51 -20.98
CA GLY A 266 1.84 12.74 -19.84
C GLY A 266 1.17 13.59 -18.75
N PHE A 267 0.87 14.85 -19.03
CA PHE A 267 0.11 15.78 -18.18
C PHE A 267 -1.35 15.97 -18.65
N GLY A 268 -1.87 15.02 -19.43
CA GLY A 268 -3.28 14.96 -19.80
C GLY A 268 -4.17 14.60 -18.61
N GLY A 269 -5.48 14.78 -18.76
CA GLY A 269 -6.47 14.38 -17.74
C GLY A 269 -6.66 15.36 -16.58
N VAL A 270 -7.20 14.84 -15.47
CA VAL A 270 -7.49 15.60 -14.25
C VAL A 270 -6.33 15.45 -13.28
N TRP A 271 -5.86 16.58 -12.74
CA TRP A 271 -4.77 16.61 -11.77
C TRP A 271 -5.22 17.35 -10.52
N PHE A 272 -4.65 16.92 -9.39
CA PHE A 272 -4.95 17.41 -8.05
C PHE A 272 -3.68 17.99 -7.44
N ASP A 273 -3.75 19.15 -6.80
CA ASP A 273 -2.72 19.57 -5.86
C ASP A 273 -2.95 18.95 -4.48
N SER A 274 -2.04 19.14 -3.52
CA SER A 274 -2.17 18.55 -2.18
C SER A 274 -3.43 19.01 -1.42
N ARG A 275 -4.00 20.18 -1.75
CA ARG A 275 -5.27 20.67 -1.18
C ARG A 275 -6.45 19.98 -1.81
N ASP A 276 -6.44 19.82 -3.13
CA ASP A 276 -7.47 19.10 -3.84
C ASP A 276 -7.54 17.64 -3.38
N VAL A 277 -6.38 17.00 -3.12
CA VAL A 277 -6.34 15.63 -2.55
C VAL A 277 -7.00 15.61 -1.17
N GLU A 278 -6.68 16.55 -0.28
CA GLU A 278 -7.31 16.65 1.05
C GLU A 278 -8.83 16.81 0.95
N GLY A 279 -9.30 17.71 0.07
CA GLY A 279 -10.72 17.97 -0.12
C GLY A 279 -11.47 16.79 -0.75
N TYR A 280 -10.86 16.14 -1.73
CA TYR A 280 -11.40 14.92 -2.35
C TYR A 280 -11.53 13.80 -1.32
N LEU A 281 -10.50 13.57 -0.50
CA LEU A 281 -10.54 12.57 0.56
C LEU A 281 -11.64 12.90 1.59
N LYS A 282 -11.73 14.15 2.07
CA LYS A 282 -12.80 14.59 2.97
C LYS A 282 -14.20 14.35 2.38
N GLN A 283 -14.39 14.67 1.10
CA GLN A 283 -15.67 14.45 0.41
C GLN A 283 -16.06 12.96 0.38
N ASN A 284 -15.06 12.07 0.26
CA ASN A 284 -15.24 10.63 0.27
C ASN A 284 -15.33 10.03 1.69
N GLY A 285 -15.45 10.87 2.73
CA GLY A 285 -15.64 10.43 4.11
C GLY A 285 -14.34 10.05 4.83
N VAL A 286 -13.19 10.41 4.27
CA VAL A 286 -11.89 10.13 4.86
C VAL A 286 -11.55 11.16 5.94
N ASP A 287 -11.23 10.70 7.15
CA ASP A 287 -10.67 11.51 8.21
C ASP A 287 -9.18 11.76 7.95
N VAL A 288 -8.89 13.02 7.60
CA VAL A 288 -7.54 13.51 7.31
C VAL A 288 -6.91 14.24 8.51
N GLN A 289 -7.59 14.28 9.66
CA GLN A 289 -7.06 14.85 10.92
C GLN A 289 -6.19 13.85 11.70
N GLY A 290 -6.24 12.56 11.34
CA GLY A 290 -5.32 11.52 11.83
C GLY A 290 -3.90 11.67 11.26
N GLY A 291 -2.97 10.84 11.75
CA GLY A 291 -1.56 10.77 11.30
C GLY A 291 -1.40 10.35 9.83
N LEU A 292 -0.32 9.65 9.48
CA LEU A 292 -0.03 9.19 8.10
C LEU A 292 -1.11 8.27 7.47
N PHE A 293 -2.15 7.91 8.22
CA PHE A 293 -3.19 6.93 7.85
C PHE A 293 -4.57 7.59 7.85
N PRO A 294 -5.11 7.96 6.66
CA PRO A 294 -6.45 8.50 6.57
C PRO A 294 -7.49 7.39 6.83
N VAL A 295 -8.36 7.58 7.82
CA VAL A 295 -9.39 6.59 8.20
C VAL A 295 -10.71 6.90 7.49
N VAL A 296 -11.27 5.96 6.73
CA VAL A 296 -12.49 6.19 5.94
C VAL A 296 -13.76 5.96 6.74
N ASN A 297 -14.41 7.02 7.22
CA ASN A 297 -15.70 6.94 7.89
C ASN A 297 -16.85 6.85 6.86
N THR A 298 -17.33 5.63 6.60
CA THR A 298 -18.58 5.43 5.83
C THR A 298 -19.77 5.31 6.78
N ARG A 299 -20.89 5.99 6.45
CA ARG A 299 -22.13 5.97 7.25
C ARG A 299 -22.57 4.51 7.55
N GLY A 300 -22.29 4.03 8.77
CA GLY A 300 -22.71 2.72 9.26
C GLY A 300 -21.74 1.55 9.06
N ARG A 301 -20.51 1.75 8.55
CA ARG A 301 -19.45 0.72 8.47
C ARG A 301 -18.18 1.19 9.21
N THR A 302 -17.38 0.23 9.68
CA THR A 302 -16.08 0.47 10.33
C THR A 302 -15.18 1.35 9.46
N GLY A 303 -14.44 2.25 10.10
CA GLY A 303 -13.37 2.98 9.43
C GLY A 303 -12.28 2.02 8.98
N TYR A 304 -11.99 1.97 7.68
CA TYR A 304 -10.83 1.25 7.14
C TYR A 304 -9.76 2.27 6.75
N VAL A 305 -8.49 1.89 6.83
CA VAL A 305 -7.40 2.70 6.27
C VAL A 305 -7.39 2.47 4.76
N LEU A 306 -7.25 3.55 3.99
CA LEU A 306 -6.94 3.45 2.57
C LEU A 306 -5.59 2.73 2.43
N ASP A 307 -5.64 1.45 2.06
CA ASP A 307 -4.45 0.68 1.67
C ASP A 307 -3.97 1.19 0.31
N VAL A 308 -3.20 2.26 0.35
CA VAL A 308 -2.52 2.79 -0.84
C VAL A 308 -1.38 1.81 -1.15
N GLU A 309 -1.52 1.05 -2.24
CA GLU A 309 -0.45 0.27 -2.87
C GLU A 309 0.21 -0.82 -1.99
N GLY A 310 -0.59 -1.61 -1.23
CA GLY A 310 -0.05 -2.77 -0.50
C GLY A 310 0.80 -2.35 0.70
N PHE A 311 0.31 -1.40 1.49
CA PHE A 311 1.00 -0.88 2.65
C PHE A 311 1.31 -1.98 3.66
N PHE A 312 0.37 -2.89 3.95
CA PHE A 312 0.63 -3.97 4.91
C PHE A 312 1.65 -4.99 4.38
N SER A 313 1.60 -5.36 3.11
CA SER A 313 2.62 -6.22 2.51
C SER A 313 4.00 -5.53 2.54
N ASN A 314 4.07 -4.23 2.27
CA ASN A 314 5.30 -3.45 2.45
C ASN A 314 5.75 -3.34 3.92
N GLN A 315 4.84 -3.40 4.88
CA GLN A 315 5.16 -3.33 6.30
C GLN A 315 5.86 -4.61 6.82
N ILE A 316 5.64 -5.75 6.17
CA ILE A 316 6.23 -7.06 6.49
C ILE A 316 7.33 -7.50 5.50
N ALA A 317 7.46 -6.81 4.36
CA ALA A 317 8.42 -7.14 3.32
C ALA A 317 9.85 -6.72 3.65
N VAL A 318 10.80 -7.37 2.96
CA VAL A 318 12.23 -7.11 3.06
C VAL A 318 12.85 -6.90 1.69
N LYS A 319 13.90 -6.08 1.63
CA LYS A 319 14.75 -5.88 0.45
C LYS A 319 16.13 -6.49 0.70
N PRO A 320 16.68 -7.28 -0.23
CA PRO A 320 18.05 -7.76 -0.11
C PRO A 320 19.05 -6.61 -0.28
N VAL A 321 20.07 -6.56 0.56
CA VAL A 321 21.19 -5.61 0.49
C VAL A 321 22.47 -6.40 0.78
N GLU A 322 23.27 -6.63 -0.25
CA GLU A 322 24.55 -7.38 -0.17
C GLU A 322 24.42 -8.73 0.57
N ASP A 323 24.71 -8.75 1.87
CA ASP A 323 24.76 -9.93 2.76
C ASP A 323 23.60 -10.01 3.76
N HIS A 324 22.65 -9.07 3.72
CA HIS A 324 21.56 -8.98 4.68
C HIS A 324 20.25 -8.50 4.02
N PHE A 325 19.21 -8.41 4.84
CA PHE A 325 17.89 -7.94 4.43
C PHE A 325 17.51 -6.70 5.23
N VAL A 326 16.89 -5.72 4.59
CA VAL A 326 16.40 -4.50 5.24
C VAL A 326 14.88 -4.46 5.09
N SER A 327 14.16 -4.15 6.17
CA SER A 327 12.70 -3.97 6.07
C SER A 327 12.37 -2.86 5.07
N VAL A 328 11.32 -3.06 4.26
CA VAL A 328 10.91 -2.07 3.25
C VAL A 328 10.47 -0.77 3.93
N LEU A 329 9.71 -0.89 5.02
CA LEU A 329 9.27 0.22 5.87
C LEU A 329 9.84 0.10 7.30
N PRO A 330 9.96 1.21 8.04
CA PRO A 330 10.19 1.19 9.47
C PRO A 330 9.07 0.43 10.20
N PRO A 331 9.34 -0.22 11.33
CA PRO A 331 8.32 -0.95 12.06
C PRO A 331 7.28 0.01 12.67
N THR A 332 6.04 -0.46 12.76
CA THR A 332 4.93 0.36 13.25
C THR A 332 5.07 0.61 14.76
N ARG A 333 4.78 1.83 15.22
CA ARG A 333 4.70 2.15 16.65
C ARG A 333 3.53 1.41 17.28
N MET A 334 3.72 0.78 18.44
CA MET A 334 2.66 0.04 19.14
C MET A 334 1.43 0.92 19.42
N GLY A 335 1.63 2.11 20.01
CA GLY A 335 0.54 3.05 20.28
C GLY A 335 0.94 4.19 21.23
N ASP A 336 0.02 4.58 22.11
CA ASP A 336 0.21 5.69 23.06
C ASP A 336 1.01 5.30 24.32
N LEU A 337 1.16 3.98 24.56
CA LEU A 337 1.80 3.42 25.76
C LEU A 337 3.32 3.33 25.67
N ALA A 338 3.88 3.35 24.47
CA ALA A 338 5.31 3.21 24.26
C ALA A 338 5.75 3.89 22.96
N ASP A 339 6.92 4.52 23.01
CA ASP A 339 7.59 5.07 21.83
C ASP A 339 8.29 3.97 20.99
N TRP A 340 8.13 2.71 21.37
CA TRP A 340 8.78 1.56 20.76
C TRP A 340 7.97 0.96 19.60
N ALA A 341 8.71 0.33 18.70
CA ALA A 341 8.19 -0.50 17.64
C ALA A 341 7.41 -1.70 18.19
N TYR A 342 6.36 -2.09 17.47
CA TYR A 342 5.59 -3.29 17.76
C TYR A 342 6.39 -4.56 17.42
N GLY A 343 6.39 -5.53 18.34
CA GLY A 343 7.18 -6.76 18.23
C GLY A 343 6.79 -7.60 17.02
N GLY A 344 5.50 -7.63 16.69
CA GLY A 344 4.98 -8.32 15.50
C GLY A 344 5.61 -7.86 14.18
N ASN A 345 5.98 -6.58 14.03
CA ASN A 345 6.74 -6.14 12.84
C ASN A 345 8.10 -6.82 12.75
N ILE A 346 8.78 -6.96 13.90
CA ILE A 346 10.11 -7.55 13.98
C ILE A 346 10.03 -9.05 13.66
N LEU A 347 9.02 -9.75 14.17
CA LEU A 347 8.76 -11.17 13.84
C LEU A 347 8.44 -11.35 12.37
N ALA A 348 7.58 -10.52 11.79
CA ALA A 348 7.21 -10.59 10.39
C ALA A 348 8.42 -10.41 9.47
N VAL A 349 9.26 -9.40 9.74
CA VAL A 349 10.51 -9.17 9.00
C VAL A 349 11.47 -10.36 9.14
N ALA A 350 11.56 -10.97 10.33
CA ALA A 350 12.37 -12.16 10.54
C ALA A 350 11.88 -13.35 9.68
N VAL A 351 10.57 -13.57 9.63
CA VAL A 351 9.94 -14.62 8.81
C VAL A 351 10.18 -14.37 7.32
N SER A 352 9.93 -13.15 6.83
CA SER A 352 10.14 -12.78 5.42
C SER A 352 11.60 -12.98 4.99
N ALA A 353 12.56 -12.53 5.82
CA ALA A 353 13.98 -12.73 5.56
C ALA A 353 14.39 -14.21 5.59
N ALA A 354 13.82 -15.00 6.51
CA ALA A 354 14.07 -16.44 6.56
C ALA A 354 13.59 -17.12 5.26
N TYR A 355 12.34 -16.86 4.84
CA TYR A 355 11.78 -17.38 3.59
C TYR A 355 12.59 -16.98 2.36
N ALA A 356 13.09 -15.74 2.31
CA ALA A 356 13.92 -15.25 1.20
C ALA A 356 15.24 -16.02 1.02
N THR A 357 15.68 -16.77 2.04
CA THR A 357 16.90 -17.59 1.99
C THR A 357 16.63 -19.10 1.96
N THR A 358 15.36 -19.50 1.94
CA THR A 358 14.92 -20.90 1.99
C THR A 358 14.55 -21.37 0.58
N THR A 359 14.81 -22.64 0.29
CA THR A 359 14.45 -23.23 -1.02
C THR A 359 12.92 -23.35 -1.15
N PRO A 360 12.32 -22.98 -2.31
CA PRO A 360 10.89 -23.21 -2.55
C PRO A 360 10.46 -24.64 -2.24
N GLY A 361 9.30 -24.80 -1.60
CA GLY A 361 8.77 -26.09 -1.15
C GLY A 361 9.20 -26.50 0.27
N HIS A 362 10.01 -25.69 0.96
CA HIS A 362 10.23 -25.80 2.40
C HIS A 362 9.37 -24.78 3.13
N HIS A 363 8.57 -25.25 4.07
CA HIS A 363 7.55 -24.48 4.75
C HIS A 363 7.96 -24.26 6.21
N LEU A 364 7.78 -23.04 6.71
CA LEU A 364 8.10 -22.72 8.10
C LEU A 364 7.19 -23.53 9.02
N TYR A 365 7.76 -24.31 9.94
CA TYR A 365 6.98 -25.01 10.98
C TYR A 365 7.29 -24.50 12.38
N SER A 366 8.40 -23.79 12.56
CA SER A 366 8.83 -23.27 13.86
C SER A 366 9.71 -22.05 13.73
N ILE A 367 9.45 -21.04 14.56
CA ILE A 367 10.40 -19.96 14.83
C ILE A 367 10.37 -19.63 16.33
N CYS A 368 11.53 -19.61 16.96
CA CYS A 368 11.68 -19.26 18.37
C CYS A 368 12.84 -18.29 18.58
N GLY A 369 12.74 -17.42 19.58
CA GLY A 369 13.75 -16.40 19.79
C GLY A 369 13.54 -15.54 21.01
N HIS A 370 14.44 -14.57 21.18
CA HIS A 370 14.48 -13.63 22.28
C HIS A 370 14.52 -12.20 21.76
N PHE A 371 13.66 -11.35 22.32
CA PHE A 371 13.76 -9.90 22.16
C PHE A 371 14.84 -9.40 23.13
N VAL A 372 15.89 -8.80 22.56
CA VAL A 372 17.08 -8.38 23.30
C VAL A 372 16.99 -6.90 23.67
N ARG A 373 16.53 -6.06 22.73
CA ARG A 373 16.39 -4.60 22.91
C ARG A 373 15.15 -4.09 22.19
N PRO A 374 14.51 -3.03 22.70
CA PRO A 374 13.42 -2.39 21.99
C PRO A 374 13.93 -1.77 20.68
N ALA A 375 13.08 -1.83 19.65
CA ALA A 375 13.33 -1.16 18.39
C ALA A 375 12.58 0.19 18.35
N SER A 376 13.15 1.16 17.64
CA SER A 376 12.55 2.46 17.30
C SER A 376 11.62 2.33 16.08
N PRO A 377 10.47 3.01 16.05
CA PRO A 377 9.61 3.08 14.87
C PRO A 377 10.16 4.00 13.76
N SER A 378 11.27 4.72 14.00
CA SER A 378 11.80 5.74 13.09
C SER A 378 12.86 5.22 12.12
N SER A 379 13.23 3.94 12.18
CA SER A 379 14.32 3.38 11.36
C SER A 379 14.05 1.94 10.95
N ASN A 380 14.54 1.55 9.79
CA ASN A 380 14.35 0.20 9.25
C ASN A 380 15.06 -0.86 10.11
N LEU A 381 14.56 -2.08 10.03
CA LEU A 381 15.16 -3.26 10.64
C LEU A 381 16.16 -3.89 9.67
N ILE A 382 17.31 -4.29 10.18
CA ILE A 382 18.38 -4.96 9.43
C ILE A 382 18.43 -6.42 9.88
N CYS A 383 17.99 -7.35 9.06
CA CYS A 383 17.99 -8.78 9.35
C CYS A 383 19.18 -9.48 8.67
N ARG A 384 20.09 -10.02 9.48
CA ARG A 384 21.14 -10.93 9.02
C ARG A 384 20.69 -12.37 9.20
N VAL A 385 20.82 -13.15 8.13
CA VAL A 385 20.38 -14.55 8.09
C VAL A 385 21.58 -15.45 7.87
N GLU A 386 21.79 -16.39 8.79
CA GLU A 386 22.81 -17.42 8.69
C GLU A 386 22.14 -18.77 8.38
N ARG A 387 22.67 -19.49 7.40
CA ARG A 387 22.18 -20.83 7.03
C ARG A 387 22.87 -21.87 7.90
N ILE A 388 22.14 -22.39 8.88
CA ILE A 388 22.68 -23.35 9.85
C ILE A 388 22.68 -24.77 9.30
N ARG A 389 21.60 -25.12 8.58
CA ARG A 389 21.40 -26.46 8.04
C ARG A 389 20.61 -26.37 6.75
N ASP A 390 21.10 -27.03 5.71
CA ASP A 390 20.38 -27.25 4.46
C ASP A 390 20.47 -28.74 4.11
N THR A 391 19.39 -29.46 4.38
CA THR A 391 19.22 -30.86 3.96
C THR A 391 18.11 -30.94 2.91
N ARG A 392 17.88 -32.14 2.36
CA ARG A 392 16.80 -32.37 1.40
C ARG A 392 15.41 -32.11 1.98
N THR A 393 15.23 -32.33 3.28
CA THR A 393 13.91 -32.28 3.93
C THR A 393 13.78 -31.16 4.95
N PHE A 394 14.87 -30.79 5.63
CA PHE A 394 14.89 -29.75 6.65
C PHE A 394 15.87 -28.65 6.32
N GLN A 395 15.46 -27.41 6.56
CA GLN A 395 16.33 -26.23 6.52
C GLN A 395 16.21 -25.44 7.82
N THR A 396 17.32 -24.91 8.32
CA THR A 396 17.37 -24.11 9.54
C THR A 396 18.10 -22.79 9.27
N ARG A 397 17.51 -21.69 9.72
CA ARG A 397 18.03 -20.33 9.60
C ARG A 397 18.23 -19.73 10.99
N HIS A 398 19.37 -19.10 11.22
CA HIS A 398 19.60 -18.30 12.41
C HIS A 398 19.55 -16.82 12.04
N LEU A 399 18.76 -16.06 12.80
CA LEU A 399 18.32 -14.71 12.46
C LEU A 399 18.80 -13.76 13.53
N ARG A 400 19.43 -12.66 13.10
CA ARG A 400 19.83 -11.55 13.98
C ARG A 400 19.31 -10.25 13.38
N LEU A 401 18.37 -9.61 14.07
CA LEU A 401 17.77 -8.36 13.63
C LEU A 401 18.33 -7.20 14.44
N TYR A 402 18.77 -6.18 13.72
CA TYR A 402 19.43 -4.99 14.26
C TYR A 402 18.66 -3.72 13.88
N GLN A 403 18.92 -2.66 14.66
CA GLN A 403 18.73 -1.27 14.22
C GLN A 403 20.02 -0.51 14.45
N GLY A 404 20.63 -0.03 13.37
CA GLY A 404 22.03 0.37 13.40
C GLY A 404 22.88 -0.78 13.95
N GLU A 405 23.60 -0.54 15.03
CA GLU A 405 24.45 -1.54 15.71
C GLU A 405 23.72 -2.31 16.84
N HIS A 406 22.47 -1.97 17.14
CA HIS A 406 21.76 -2.54 18.27
C HIS A 406 21.02 -3.82 17.88
N LEU A 407 21.43 -4.95 18.45
CA LEU A 407 20.69 -6.21 18.32
C LEU A 407 19.35 -6.13 19.05
N CYS A 408 18.26 -6.24 18.29
CA CYS A 408 16.87 -6.19 18.76
C CYS A 408 16.27 -7.58 18.95
N LEU A 409 16.51 -8.51 18.03
CA LEU A 409 15.97 -9.87 18.07
C LEU A 409 17.04 -10.89 17.64
N ILE A 410 17.07 -12.02 18.34
CA ILE A 410 17.78 -13.23 17.90
C ILE A 410 16.79 -14.38 17.84
N ALA A 411 16.78 -15.13 16.73
CA ALA A 411 15.82 -16.21 16.53
C ALA A 411 16.40 -17.35 15.69
N THR A 412 15.78 -18.52 15.78
CA THR A 412 16.03 -19.66 14.91
C THR A 412 14.72 -20.07 14.25
N ALA A 413 14.73 -20.20 12.92
CA ALA A 413 13.60 -20.59 12.12
C ALA A 413 13.89 -21.93 11.42
N ASP A 414 12.97 -22.87 11.55
CA ASP A 414 13.07 -24.20 10.96
C ASP A 414 11.95 -24.44 9.95
N PHE A 415 12.37 -25.05 8.84
CA PHE A 415 11.54 -25.35 7.70
C PHE A 415 11.57 -26.83 7.37
N HIS A 416 10.46 -27.35 6.86
CA HIS A 416 10.29 -28.74 6.45
C HIS A 416 9.50 -28.81 5.15
N ILE A 417 9.81 -29.78 4.30
CA ILE A 417 9.03 -30.04 3.09
C ILE A 417 7.67 -30.69 3.43
N GLU A 418 6.72 -30.65 2.50
CA GLU A 418 5.52 -31.47 2.61
C GLU A 418 5.86 -32.95 2.33
N GLU A 419 5.47 -33.86 3.23
CA GLU A 419 5.67 -35.30 3.08
C GLU A 419 4.38 -36.01 2.67
N SER A 420 4.48 -36.98 1.76
CA SER A 420 3.31 -37.69 1.23
C SER A 420 2.80 -38.80 2.15
N ALA A 421 3.61 -39.25 3.12
CA ALA A 421 3.28 -40.33 4.03
C ALA A 421 3.14 -39.81 5.46
N GLU A 422 2.00 -40.09 6.10
CA GLU A 422 1.70 -39.67 7.47
C GLU A 422 1.45 -40.90 8.34
N LEU A 423 2.15 -41.02 9.47
CA LEU A 423 1.87 -42.06 10.47
C LEU A 423 0.62 -41.72 11.30
N VAL A 424 0.42 -40.43 11.58
CA VAL A 424 -0.68 -39.92 12.40
C VAL A 424 -1.19 -38.60 11.83
N ARG A 425 -2.51 -38.41 11.89
CA ARG A 425 -3.16 -37.17 11.43
C ARG A 425 -4.29 -36.78 12.38
N TYR A 426 -4.07 -35.75 13.18
CA TYR A 426 -5.08 -35.14 14.04
C TYR A 426 -4.79 -33.64 14.20
N SER A 427 -5.77 -32.86 14.65
CA SER A 427 -5.62 -31.44 14.91
C SER A 427 -6.50 -31.05 16.09
N ALA A 428 -6.04 -30.10 16.89
CA ALA A 428 -6.88 -29.50 17.91
C ALA A 428 -7.98 -28.64 17.26
N HIS A 429 -9.12 -28.57 17.95
CA HIS A 429 -10.24 -27.70 17.62
C HIS A 429 -10.27 -26.52 18.61
N PRO A 430 -10.84 -25.35 18.25
CA PRO A 430 -11.03 -24.26 19.20
C PRO A 430 -11.96 -24.71 20.34
N HIS A 431 -11.73 -24.23 21.57
CA HIS A 431 -12.55 -24.55 22.74
C HIS A 431 -13.99 -24.07 22.59
N LYS A 432 -14.18 -22.91 21.95
CA LYS A 432 -15.52 -22.39 21.62
C LYS A 432 -15.71 -22.40 20.10
N PRO A 433 -16.44 -23.38 19.55
CA PRO A 433 -16.81 -23.35 18.13
C PRO A 433 -17.66 -22.11 17.90
N THR A 434 -17.11 -21.11 17.22
CA THR A 434 -17.86 -19.91 16.87
C THR A 434 -18.57 -20.14 15.55
N SER A 435 -19.89 -19.99 15.51
CA SER A 435 -20.61 -19.81 14.25
C SER A 435 -20.09 -18.53 13.60
N VAL A 436 -19.45 -18.65 12.44
CA VAL A 436 -19.03 -17.51 11.62
C VAL A 436 -20.30 -16.74 11.23
N GLY A 437 -20.60 -15.64 11.92
CA GLY A 437 -21.73 -14.76 11.57
C GLY A 437 -22.66 -14.33 12.71
N GLU A 438 -22.56 -14.88 13.92
CA GLU A 438 -23.53 -14.58 14.99
C GLU A 438 -22.90 -13.75 16.13
N SER A 439 -22.61 -12.49 15.85
CA SER A 439 -22.45 -11.43 16.88
C SER A 439 -22.17 -10.10 16.18
N ASN A 440 -23.22 -9.30 15.94
CA ASN A 440 -23.10 -7.91 15.47
C ASN A 440 -22.77 -6.92 16.59
N SER A 441 -22.59 -7.38 17.83
CA SER A 441 -22.13 -6.51 18.91
C SER A 441 -20.62 -6.36 18.82
N LYS A 442 -20.15 -5.25 18.23
CA LYS A 442 -18.82 -4.74 18.53
C LYS A 442 -18.78 -4.46 20.03
N THR A 443 -18.14 -5.31 20.80
CA THR A 443 -17.55 -4.82 22.04
C THR A 443 -16.29 -4.09 21.60
N GLU A 444 -16.35 -2.76 21.62
CA GLU A 444 -15.14 -1.93 21.50
C GLU A 444 -14.15 -2.49 22.53
N THR A 445 -12.98 -2.95 22.06
CA THR A 445 -11.90 -3.31 22.97
C THR A 445 -11.65 -2.10 23.84
N SER A 446 -11.94 -2.26 25.15
CA SER A 446 -11.92 -1.23 26.21
C SER A 446 -10.53 -0.62 26.47
N GLU A 447 -9.59 -0.76 25.56
CA GLU A 447 -8.19 -0.37 25.74
C GLU A 447 -7.81 0.72 24.74
N PRO A 448 -8.26 1.97 24.97
CA PRO A 448 -7.97 3.06 24.06
C PRO A 448 -6.45 3.26 23.95
N GLY A 449 -5.90 2.94 22.78
CA GLY A 449 -4.59 3.40 22.34
C GLY A 449 -3.46 2.36 22.23
N LEU A 450 -3.56 1.16 22.82
CA LEU A 450 -2.43 0.22 22.83
C LEU A 450 -2.05 -0.31 21.44
N TYR A 451 -3.04 -0.64 20.61
CA TYR A 451 -2.85 -1.19 19.26
C TYR A 451 -3.40 -0.27 18.18
N ARG A 452 -3.58 1.02 18.48
CA ARG A 452 -4.25 1.97 17.58
C ARG A 452 -3.62 2.06 16.18
N ASN A 453 -2.30 1.85 16.07
CA ASN A 453 -1.59 1.86 14.78
C ASN A 453 -1.49 0.47 14.14
N ILE A 454 -1.86 -0.59 14.88
CA ILE A 454 -1.79 -1.99 14.47
C ILE A 454 -3.15 -2.49 13.99
N ASP A 455 -4.21 -2.12 14.72
CA ASP A 455 -5.59 -2.49 14.43
C ASP A 455 -6.03 -2.12 12.99
N PRO A 456 -5.54 -1.04 12.34
CA PRO A 456 -5.88 -0.78 10.93
C PRO A 456 -5.51 -1.89 9.93
N PHE A 457 -4.50 -2.72 10.24
CA PHE A 457 -4.08 -3.82 9.37
C PHE A 457 -5.01 -5.03 9.42
N MET A 458 -6.04 -5.02 10.27
CA MET A 458 -6.85 -6.20 10.53
C MET A 458 -8.26 -5.84 10.97
N ASP A 459 -9.24 -6.64 10.58
CA ASP A 459 -10.53 -6.59 11.26
C ASP A 459 -10.47 -7.53 12.47
N VAL A 460 -10.80 -7.04 13.66
CA VAL A 460 -10.84 -7.83 14.90
C VAL A 460 -12.20 -7.71 15.56
N ARG A 461 -12.71 -8.84 16.07
CA ARG A 461 -13.97 -8.93 16.83
C ARG A 461 -13.71 -9.74 18.09
N SER A 462 -13.77 -9.10 19.26
CA SER A 462 -13.70 -9.81 20.54
C SER A 462 -15.02 -10.55 20.79
N LEU A 463 -14.91 -11.80 21.25
CA LEU A 463 -16.06 -12.63 21.60
C LEU A 463 -16.20 -12.71 23.13
N PRO A 464 -17.43 -12.86 23.65
CA PRO A 464 -17.66 -12.97 25.09
C PRO A 464 -16.90 -14.16 25.71
N THR A 465 -16.04 -13.89 26.68
CA THR A 465 -15.43 -14.91 27.54
C THR A 465 -16.21 -15.06 28.85
N SER A 466 -16.15 -16.26 29.44
CA SER A 466 -16.87 -16.56 30.68
C SER A 466 -16.37 -15.68 31.84
N SER A 467 -17.29 -15.36 32.76
CA SER A 467 -17.10 -14.43 33.89
C SER A 467 -15.72 -14.52 34.56
N LYS A 468 -15.09 -13.36 34.79
CA LYS A 468 -13.85 -13.20 35.55
C LYS A 468 -14.07 -13.69 36.99
N SER A 469 -13.75 -14.97 37.28
CA SER A 469 -13.67 -15.44 38.66
C SER A 469 -12.32 -15.00 39.23
N ASN A 470 -12.33 -14.34 40.39
CA ASN A 470 -11.10 -13.79 41.01
C ASN A 470 -10.12 -14.85 41.54
N HIS A 471 -10.47 -16.14 41.50
CA HIS A 471 -9.69 -17.20 42.16
C HIS A 471 -9.17 -18.30 41.21
N ASN A 472 -9.79 -18.49 40.03
CA ASN A 472 -9.32 -19.46 39.02
C ASN A 472 -9.05 -18.76 37.68
N ILE A 473 -7.88 -19.04 37.10
CA ILE A 473 -7.54 -18.69 35.72
C ILE A 473 -8.45 -19.52 34.80
N PRO A 474 -9.30 -18.90 33.95
CA PRO A 474 -10.08 -19.65 32.97
C PRO A 474 -9.15 -20.25 31.91
N ASP A 475 -9.50 -21.42 31.38
CA ASP A 475 -8.70 -22.10 30.35
C ASP A 475 -8.41 -21.20 29.15
N ILE A 476 -9.38 -20.36 28.75
CA ILE A 476 -9.25 -19.32 27.72
C ILE A 476 -9.64 -17.96 28.31
N VAL A 477 -8.73 -17.00 28.23
CA VAL A 477 -8.89 -15.63 28.74
C VAL A 477 -9.49 -14.69 27.69
N SER A 478 -9.12 -14.89 26.43
CA SER A 478 -9.61 -14.09 25.30
C SER A 478 -9.90 -14.97 24.10
N THR A 479 -11.03 -14.72 23.44
CA THR A 479 -11.37 -15.29 22.14
C THR A 479 -11.66 -14.13 21.19
N GLU A 480 -10.98 -14.11 20.05
CA GLU A 480 -11.14 -13.08 19.02
C GLU A 480 -11.39 -13.74 17.67
N GLN A 481 -12.24 -13.16 16.83
CA GLN A 481 -12.21 -13.40 15.39
C GLN A 481 -11.37 -12.33 14.73
N PHE A 482 -10.55 -12.71 13.76
CA PHE A 482 -9.76 -11.76 13.00
C PHE A 482 -9.61 -12.14 11.54
N ARG A 483 -9.26 -11.15 10.72
CA ARG A 483 -8.70 -11.30 9.37
C ARG A 483 -7.77 -10.13 9.09
N ILE A 484 -6.81 -10.32 8.20
CA ILE A 484 -5.86 -9.31 7.77
C ILE A 484 -6.43 -8.54 6.58
N ASN A 485 -6.23 -7.22 6.60
CA ASN A 485 -6.59 -6.33 5.51
C ASN A 485 -5.42 -6.23 4.52
N GLY A 486 -5.71 -6.22 3.22
CA GLY A 486 -4.72 -6.10 2.17
C GLY A 486 -4.38 -7.45 1.50
N ALA A 487 -3.65 -7.39 0.39
CA ALA A 487 -3.27 -8.57 -0.38
C ALA A 487 -2.04 -9.26 0.23
N LEU A 488 -2.12 -10.58 0.38
CA LEU A 488 -1.04 -11.47 0.83
C LEU A 488 -0.77 -12.53 -0.26
N PRO A 489 -0.08 -12.17 -1.35
CA PRO A 489 0.00 -13.00 -2.55
C PRO A 489 0.87 -14.25 -2.40
N THR A 490 1.82 -14.26 -1.46
CA THR A 490 2.74 -15.39 -1.27
C THR A 490 2.55 -16.08 0.07
N GLU A 491 3.01 -17.33 0.18
CA GLU A 491 3.06 -18.04 1.47
C GLU A 491 3.90 -17.28 2.50
N ALA A 492 5.01 -16.67 2.08
CA ALA A 492 5.85 -15.88 2.97
C ALA A 492 5.06 -14.70 3.56
N ASP A 493 4.25 -14.00 2.76
CA ASP A 493 3.38 -12.92 3.22
C ASP A 493 2.34 -13.42 4.22
N GLN A 494 1.70 -14.55 3.92
CA GLN A 494 0.69 -15.18 4.80
C GLN A 494 1.29 -15.57 6.16
N VAL A 495 2.46 -16.21 6.18
CA VAL A 495 3.11 -16.66 7.42
C VAL A 495 3.73 -15.49 8.18
N ALA A 496 4.27 -14.47 7.49
CA ALA A 496 4.77 -13.25 8.14
C ALA A 496 3.62 -12.44 8.77
N ALA A 497 2.49 -12.34 8.10
CA ALA A 497 1.28 -11.72 8.63
C ALA A 497 0.69 -12.49 9.83
N LEU A 498 0.77 -13.84 9.81
CA LEU A 498 0.43 -14.66 10.96
C LEU A 498 1.34 -14.33 12.15
N ALA A 499 2.66 -14.30 11.94
CA ALA A 499 3.62 -13.94 12.98
C ALA A 499 3.40 -12.53 13.54
N PHE A 500 3.05 -11.58 12.66
CA PHE A 500 2.67 -10.21 13.05
C PHE A 500 1.45 -10.20 13.99
N TYR A 501 0.41 -10.97 13.66
CA TYR A 501 -0.80 -11.07 14.47
C TYR A 501 -0.57 -11.79 15.80
N MET A 502 0.23 -12.86 15.81
CA MET A 502 0.40 -13.70 17.00
C MET A 502 1.07 -12.98 18.18
N ASP A 503 1.86 -11.94 17.94
CA ASP A 503 2.42 -11.07 19.00
C ASP A 503 1.35 -10.16 19.64
N ARG A 504 0.16 -10.03 19.04
CA ARG A 504 -0.91 -9.14 19.51
C ARG A 504 -1.57 -9.68 20.77
N GLY A 505 -1.42 -8.97 21.88
CA GLY A 505 -2.20 -9.17 23.11
C GLY A 505 -1.65 -10.19 24.10
N LEU A 506 -0.76 -11.10 23.69
CA LEU A 506 -0.20 -12.13 24.60
C LEU A 506 0.58 -11.52 25.77
N ALA A 507 1.32 -10.44 25.53
CA ALA A 507 2.09 -9.74 26.55
C ALA A 507 1.21 -9.20 27.70
N TYR A 508 -0.01 -8.77 27.39
CA TYR A 508 -0.85 -8.02 28.31
C TYR A 508 -2.06 -8.81 28.86
N ILE A 509 -2.44 -9.91 28.20
CA ILE A 509 -3.53 -10.79 28.68
C ILE A 509 -3.49 -11.13 30.18
N PRO A 510 -2.31 -11.34 30.81
CA PRO A 510 -2.24 -11.63 32.24
C PRO A 510 -2.73 -10.47 33.11
N ALA A 511 -2.44 -9.21 32.72
CA ALA A 511 -2.88 -8.03 33.46
C ALA A 511 -4.39 -7.79 33.31
N ASN A 512 -4.94 -7.92 32.10
CA ASN A 512 -6.39 -7.82 31.87
C ASN A 512 -7.17 -8.88 32.67
N HIS A 513 -6.66 -10.12 32.67
CA HIS A 513 -7.22 -11.20 33.48
C HIS A 513 -7.26 -10.83 34.97
N ALA A 514 -6.17 -10.25 35.49
CA ALA A 514 -6.07 -9.80 36.88
C ALA A 514 -6.84 -8.50 37.19
N GLY A 515 -7.61 -7.95 36.23
CA GLY A 515 -8.35 -6.69 36.40
C GLY A 515 -7.46 -5.46 36.53
N ARG A 516 -6.20 -5.55 36.11
CA ARG A 516 -5.24 -4.42 36.12
C ARG A 516 -5.21 -3.74 34.76
N SER A 517 -4.99 -2.43 34.77
CA SER A 517 -4.76 -1.67 33.56
C SER A 517 -3.32 -1.85 33.09
N LEU A 518 -3.07 -1.84 31.78
CA LEU A 518 -1.69 -1.81 31.27
C LEU A 518 -0.93 -0.57 31.77
N PHE A 519 -1.64 0.54 31.99
CA PHE A 519 -1.05 1.77 32.53
C PHE A 519 -0.54 1.61 33.97
N ASP A 520 -0.87 0.52 34.66
CA ASP A 520 -0.31 0.18 35.97
C ASP A 520 1.11 -0.41 35.87
N ALA A 521 1.54 -0.80 34.68
CA ALA A 521 2.88 -1.33 34.44
C ALA A 521 3.90 -0.22 34.16
N SER A 522 5.09 -0.31 34.76
CA SER A 522 6.27 0.48 34.39
C SER A 522 7.02 -0.11 33.21
N ALA A 523 6.87 -1.42 32.99
CA ALA A 523 7.40 -2.10 31.81
C ALA A 523 6.47 -3.27 31.45
N CYS A 524 6.11 -3.34 30.17
CA CYS A 524 5.42 -4.46 29.55
C CYS A 524 6.13 -4.75 28.22
N ALA A 525 6.87 -5.84 28.14
CA ALA A 525 7.63 -6.19 26.92
C ALA A 525 7.83 -7.70 26.80
N THR A 526 7.76 -8.19 25.58
CA THR A 526 8.10 -9.58 25.26
C THR A 526 9.58 -9.85 25.56
N LEU A 527 9.88 -10.96 26.21
CA LEU A 527 11.25 -11.43 26.46
C LEU A 527 11.61 -12.53 25.47
N ASP A 528 10.75 -13.53 25.34
CA ASP A 528 10.91 -14.64 24.39
C ASP A 528 9.59 -15.01 23.73
N PHE A 529 9.72 -15.80 22.67
CA PHE A 529 8.60 -16.41 22.00
C PHE A 529 8.98 -17.74 21.37
N ALA A 530 7.98 -18.59 21.17
CA ALA A 530 8.06 -19.74 20.26
C ALA A 530 6.75 -19.88 19.50
N LEU A 531 6.79 -19.59 18.19
CA LEU A 531 5.70 -19.76 17.24
C LEU A 531 5.87 -21.09 16.50
N ARG A 532 4.79 -21.88 16.46
CA ARG A 532 4.68 -23.14 15.72
C ARG A 532 3.57 -23.00 14.68
N VAL A 533 3.91 -23.28 13.43
CA VAL A 533 2.98 -23.22 12.31
C VAL A 533 2.64 -24.66 11.95
N ALA A 534 1.37 -25.03 12.14
CA ALA A 534 0.91 -26.41 11.95
C ALA A 534 0.64 -26.74 10.47
N THR A 535 0.32 -25.73 9.68
CA THR A 535 0.11 -25.84 8.23
C THR A 535 0.47 -24.52 7.59
N HIS A 536 1.04 -24.54 6.38
CA HIS A 536 1.27 -23.34 5.56
C HIS A 536 0.08 -23.04 4.61
N ARG A 537 -0.97 -23.87 4.66
CA ARG A 537 -2.17 -23.77 3.82
C ARG A 537 -3.27 -23.03 4.57
N PHE A 538 -3.25 -21.71 4.50
CA PHE A 538 -4.29 -20.82 5.01
C PHE A 538 -4.27 -19.49 4.26
N ASP A 539 -5.37 -18.74 4.34
CA ASP A 539 -5.47 -17.40 3.77
C ASP A 539 -5.97 -16.43 4.84
N LEU A 540 -5.08 -15.61 5.41
CA LEU A 540 -5.43 -14.66 6.47
C LEU A 540 -6.33 -13.53 6.03
N GLY A 541 -6.63 -13.38 4.73
CA GLY A 541 -7.73 -12.52 4.26
C GLY A 541 -9.11 -13.03 4.71
N GLU A 542 -9.23 -14.31 5.03
CA GLU A 542 -10.43 -14.93 5.57
C GLU A 542 -10.53 -14.83 7.09
N TRP A 543 -11.73 -15.07 7.64
CA TRP A 543 -11.96 -15.02 9.09
C TRP A 543 -11.38 -16.25 9.80
N HIS A 544 -10.61 -15.98 10.86
CA HIS A 544 -9.98 -16.96 11.74
C HIS A 544 -10.40 -16.72 13.19
N THR A 545 -10.35 -17.77 14.01
CA THR A 545 -10.56 -17.66 15.46
C THR A 545 -9.21 -17.72 16.17
N SER A 546 -8.93 -16.76 17.03
CA SER A 546 -7.80 -16.77 17.95
C SER A 546 -8.28 -17.01 19.38
N GLU A 547 -7.65 -17.96 20.07
CA GLU A 547 -7.85 -18.22 21.49
C GLU A 547 -6.55 -17.97 22.24
N LYS A 548 -6.63 -17.25 23.36
CA LYS A 548 -5.46 -16.88 24.17
C LYS A 548 -5.70 -17.19 25.64
N ARG A 549 -4.67 -17.65 26.32
CA ARG A 549 -4.69 -18.01 27.73
C ARG A 549 -3.44 -17.51 28.46
N THR A 550 -3.56 -17.37 29.78
CA THR A 550 -2.42 -17.10 30.68
C THR A 550 -2.08 -18.38 31.43
N CYS A 551 -0.81 -18.73 31.55
CA CYS A 551 -0.37 -19.98 32.17
C CYS A 551 0.23 -19.75 33.56
N ARG A 552 1.08 -18.72 33.71
CA ARG A 552 1.79 -18.41 34.95
C ARG A 552 2.09 -16.93 35.02
N ALA A 553 1.99 -16.33 36.20
CA ALA A 553 2.54 -15.01 36.49
C ALA A 553 3.26 -14.99 37.84
N GLY A 554 4.39 -14.29 37.93
CA GLY A 554 5.21 -14.19 39.15
C GLY A 554 6.58 -13.57 38.86
N ASN A 555 7.22 -12.98 39.88
CA ASN A 555 8.52 -12.29 39.74
C ASN A 555 8.55 -11.25 38.60
N ALA A 556 7.46 -10.47 38.48
CA ALA A 556 7.24 -9.49 37.41
C ALA A 556 7.32 -10.08 35.99
N ARG A 557 7.09 -11.38 35.81
CA ARG A 557 6.98 -12.04 34.51
C ARG A 557 5.66 -12.77 34.38
N ALA A 558 5.23 -12.98 33.15
CA ALA A 558 4.10 -13.82 32.83
C ALA A 558 4.34 -14.65 31.57
N LEU A 559 3.83 -15.88 31.58
CA LEU A 559 3.80 -16.79 30.44
C LEU A 559 2.37 -16.87 29.91
N SER A 560 2.21 -16.55 28.63
CA SER A 560 0.94 -16.62 27.90
C SER A 560 1.05 -17.55 26.70
N GLU A 561 -0.09 -18.05 26.26
CA GLU A 561 -0.20 -18.89 25.06
C GLU A 561 -1.35 -18.43 24.17
N GLY A 562 -1.14 -18.52 22.85
CA GLY A 562 -2.14 -18.21 21.83
C GLY A 562 -2.24 -19.32 20.80
N GLY A 563 -3.44 -19.55 20.29
CA GLY A 563 -3.72 -20.43 19.16
C GLY A 563 -4.56 -19.71 18.11
N VAL A 564 -4.33 -20.03 16.84
CA VAL A 564 -5.13 -19.58 15.70
C VAL A 564 -5.72 -20.78 14.99
N PHE A 565 -7.01 -20.70 14.69
CA PHE A 565 -7.81 -21.77 14.13
C PHE A 565 -8.54 -21.30 12.87
N GLY A 566 -8.62 -22.19 11.87
CA GLY A 566 -9.31 -21.97 10.61
C GLY A 566 -9.93 -23.28 10.11
N GLY A 567 -11.15 -23.21 9.55
CA GLY A 567 -11.89 -24.43 9.17
C GLY A 567 -12.06 -25.44 10.32
N GLY A 568 -12.07 -24.95 11.56
CA GLY A 568 -12.12 -25.76 12.77
C GLY A 568 -10.80 -26.44 13.18
N ARG A 569 -9.68 -26.23 12.49
CA ARG A 569 -8.38 -26.87 12.79
C ARG A 569 -7.37 -25.85 13.29
N LEU A 570 -6.42 -26.29 14.11
CA LEU A 570 -5.29 -25.47 14.55
C LEU A 570 -4.39 -25.16 13.34
N LEU A 571 -4.16 -23.86 13.09
CA LEU A 571 -3.23 -23.36 12.07
C LEU A 571 -1.87 -23.03 12.67
N ALA A 572 -1.87 -22.42 13.86
CA ALA A 572 -0.64 -22.05 14.55
C ALA A 572 -0.84 -21.91 16.06
N SER A 573 0.24 -22.04 16.81
CA SER A 573 0.30 -21.76 18.25
C SER A 573 1.55 -20.98 18.61
N MET A 574 1.47 -20.15 19.64
CA MET A 574 2.59 -19.38 20.15
C MET A 574 2.61 -19.37 21.67
N THR A 575 3.80 -19.52 22.24
CA THR A 575 4.09 -19.24 23.66
C THR A 575 4.91 -17.97 23.75
N GLN A 576 4.73 -17.21 24.83
CA GLN A 576 5.41 -15.93 25.02
C GLN A 576 5.65 -15.66 26.51
N GLU A 577 6.92 -15.50 26.92
CA GLU A 577 7.26 -14.95 28.24
C GLU A 577 7.45 -13.43 28.14
N THR A 578 6.83 -12.69 29.05
CA THR A 578 6.76 -11.23 29.04
C THR A 578 7.19 -10.67 30.41
N ILE A 579 7.95 -9.57 30.42
CA ILE A 579 8.14 -8.76 31.63
C ILE A 579 6.90 -7.90 31.84
N LEU A 580 6.29 -7.99 33.02
CA LEU A 580 5.16 -7.19 33.45
C LEU A 580 5.48 -6.61 34.83
N ARG A 581 6.19 -5.48 34.82
CA ARG A 581 6.68 -4.83 36.04
C ARG A 581 5.67 -3.76 36.49
N PRO A 582 5.22 -3.77 37.75
CA PRO A 582 4.33 -2.71 38.25
C PRO A 582 5.04 -1.36 38.29
N LYS A 583 4.30 -0.26 38.20
CA LYS A 583 4.79 1.07 38.59
C LYS A 583 5.10 1.06 40.09
N ARG A 584 6.18 1.73 40.49
CA ARG A 584 6.45 1.94 41.92
C ARG A 584 5.36 2.86 42.46
N GLU A 585 4.63 2.44 43.48
CA GLU A 585 3.88 3.40 44.30
C GLU A 585 4.91 4.38 44.87
N GLY A 586 4.71 5.69 44.66
CA GLY A 586 5.49 6.70 45.38
C GLY A 586 5.29 6.53 46.89
N PRO A 587 6.17 7.10 47.74
CA PRO A 587 5.91 7.07 49.17
C PRO A 587 4.52 7.66 49.43
N ARG A 588 3.66 6.90 50.11
CA ARG A 588 2.42 7.44 50.67
C ARG A 588 2.83 8.48 51.70
N ILE A 589 2.60 9.75 51.38
CA ILE A 589 2.83 10.88 52.30
C ILE A 589 1.85 10.78 53.46
#